data_AF-A0A0M0K8I2-F1
#
_entry.id   AF-A0A0M0K8I2-F1
#
_cell.length_a   1.000
_cell.length_b   1.000
_cell.length_c   1.000
_cell.angle_alpha   90.00
_cell.angle_beta   90.00
_cell.angle_gamma   90.00
#
_symmetry.space_group_name_H-M   'P 1'
#
loop_
_entity.id
_entity.type
_entity.pdbx_description
1 polymer ?
#
loop_
_entity_poly.entity_id
_entity_poly.type
_entity_poly.pdbx_seq_one_letter_code
_entity_poly.pdbx_strand_id
1 'polypeptide(L)'
;MAEAAQLGGMTDSWAAHDDQSAFADLCRANLRSWPPSRVWRIWSNQYFAPLLLLNPHHALHVEAMAELLGAGSEESSSGGGVGERSLWTPAIRSMWVPRPELLAELSGFATRHRLDVTPFVAMHVRMPLKAKQMENVARCARERLAANNASTLFLATLFGANRRMLKQSLSESGLALVWFGRTLEAQAESKAGSDAALADMWLMGRAREVMVNAGSTFGYVAQGLSGGRATRYGGTHTSSQFVGDVGPNDCRDVGTTEASFHLLPQATRASTACRAGEREARRRSSALYASSTVKH
;
A
#
# COMPACT_ATOMS: atom_id res chain seq x y z
N MET A 1 -37.93 -21.36 -7.30
CA MET A 1 -38.65 -20.25 -7.97
C MET A 1 -37.89 -18.98 -7.61
N ALA A 2 -37.16 -18.29 -8.48
CA ALA A 2 -37.28 -18.19 -9.93
C ALA A 2 -35.92 -18.35 -10.65
N GLU A 3 -36.03 -18.72 -11.92
CA GLU A 3 -35.03 -18.97 -12.96
C GLU A 3 -33.72 -18.17 -12.85
N ALA A 4 -32.64 -18.86 -12.48
CA ALA A 4 -31.33 -18.53 -13.02
C ALA A 4 -31.34 -18.96 -14.50
N ALA A 5 -31.76 -18.03 -15.36
CA ALA A 5 -31.65 -18.20 -16.80
C ALA A 5 -30.21 -18.62 -17.13
N GLN A 6 -30.10 -19.78 -17.77
CA GLN A 6 -28.89 -20.23 -18.46
C GLN A 6 -28.54 -19.20 -19.55
N LEU A 7 -27.84 -18.13 -19.15
CA LEU A 7 -27.03 -17.38 -20.08
C LEU A 7 -25.87 -18.32 -20.46
N GLY A 8 -26.05 -19.07 -21.55
CA GLY A 8 -25.02 -19.83 -22.25
C GLY A 8 -23.94 -18.94 -22.89
N GLY A 9 -23.49 -17.91 -22.17
CA GLY A 9 -22.32 -17.11 -22.52
C GLY A 9 -21.11 -17.66 -21.77
N MET A 10 -20.07 -18.04 -22.51
CA MET A 10 -18.77 -18.50 -21.98
C MET A 10 -18.28 -17.48 -20.93
N THR A 11 -18.46 -17.79 -19.66
CA THR A 11 -17.93 -16.99 -18.56
C THR A 11 -16.56 -17.55 -18.23
N ASP A 12 -15.51 -16.92 -18.75
CA ASP A 12 -14.16 -17.24 -18.32
C ASP A 12 -13.96 -16.64 -16.93
N SER A 13 -13.63 -17.50 -15.97
CA SER A 13 -13.27 -17.09 -14.62
C SER A 13 -11.75 -17.13 -14.53
N TRP A 14 -11.16 -15.99 -14.21
CA TRP A 14 -9.75 -15.88 -13.87
C TRP A 14 -9.65 -15.71 -12.36
N ALA A 15 -9.17 -16.75 -11.69
CA ALA A 15 -8.83 -16.68 -10.28
C ALA A 15 -7.31 -16.77 -10.18
N ALA A 16 -6.69 -15.79 -9.54
CA ALA A 16 -5.29 -15.83 -9.19
C ALA A 16 -5.20 -15.61 -7.69
N HIS A 17 -5.29 -16.72 -6.97
CA HIS A 17 -5.32 -16.78 -5.53
C HIS A 17 -4.09 -17.58 -5.10
N ASP A 18 -3.00 -16.87 -4.78
CA ASP A 18 -1.72 -17.43 -4.34
C ASP A 18 -1.09 -18.51 -5.27
N ASP A 19 -1.71 -18.80 -6.43
CA ASP A 19 -1.26 -19.74 -7.43
C ASP A 19 -0.53 -19.01 -8.58
N GLN A 20 0.66 -19.50 -8.90
CA GLN A 20 1.60 -18.81 -9.79
C GLN A 20 1.22 -18.95 -11.27
N SER A 21 0.34 -19.90 -11.59
CA SER A 21 -0.02 -20.32 -12.95
C SER A 21 -0.84 -19.28 -13.71
N ALA A 22 -1.82 -18.64 -13.05
CA ALA A 22 -2.77 -17.76 -13.74
C ALA A 22 -2.14 -16.45 -14.24
N PHE A 23 -1.04 -15.99 -13.62
CA PHE A 23 -0.36 -14.74 -13.96
C PHE A 23 0.64 -14.89 -15.12
N ALA A 24 1.22 -16.08 -15.33
CA ALA A 24 2.22 -16.30 -16.38
C ALA A 24 1.67 -16.05 -17.79
N ASP A 25 0.38 -16.32 -18.00
CA ASP A 25 -0.30 -16.10 -19.27
C ASP A 25 -0.57 -14.61 -19.53
N LEU A 26 -0.70 -13.77 -18.50
CA LEU A 26 -0.88 -12.32 -18.68
C LEU A 26 0.34 -11.64 -19.32
N CYS A 27 1.54 -12.19 -19.18
CA CYS A 27 2.72 -11.66 -19.88
C CYS A 27 2.76 -11.96 -21.38
N ARG A 28 1.99 -12.96 -21.84
CA ARG A 28 1.93 -13.39 -23.25
C ARG A 28 0.63 -12.98 -23.93
N ALA A 29 -0.46 -12.95 -23.19
CA ALA A 29 -1.79 -12.75 -23.72
C ALA A 29 -1.92 -11.35 -24.31
N ASN A 30 -2.30 -11.25 -25.58
CA ASN A 30 -2.86 -10.02 -26.09
C ASN A 30 -4.32 -9.95 -25.63
N LEU A 31 -4.62 -9.27 -24.53
CA LEU A 31 -6.00 -9.20 -24.02
C LEU A 31 -6.97 -8.58 -25.04
N ARG A 32 -6.47 -7.87 -26.06
CA ARG A 32 -7.29 -7.33 -27.17
C ARG A 32 -7.76 -8.39 -28.15
N SER A 33 -7.10 -9.54 -28.22
CA SER A 33 -7.55 -10.67 -29.05
C SER A 33 -8.59 -11.53 -28.33
N TRP A 34 -8.94 -11.19 -27.09
CA TRP A 34 -9.99 -11.89 -26.37
C TRP A 34 -11.36 -11.42 -26.87
N PRO A 35 -12.35 -12.33 -27.01
CA PRO A 35 -13.64 -11.96 -27.58
C PRO A 35 -14.34 -10.85 -26.77
N PRO A 36 -14.87 -9.80 -27.42
CA PRO A 36 -15.46 -8.63 -26.75
C PRO A 36 -16.78 -8.95 -26.02
N SER A 37 -17.42 -10.09 -26.29
CA SER A 37 -18.69 -10.50 -25.69
C SER A 37 -18.56 -11.33 -24.40
N ARG A 38 -17.37 -11.33 -23.76
CA ARG A 38 -17.11 -12.13 -22.55
C ARG A 38 -17.26 -11.30 -21.28
N VAL A 39 -17.99 -11.85 -20.32
CA VAL A 39 -17.98 -11.37 -18.92
C VAL A 39 -16.75 -11.98 -18.25
N TRP A 40 -15.89 -11.13 -17.70
CA TRP A 40 -14.71 -11.56 -16.96
C TRP A 40 -15.02 -11.56 -15.46
N ARG A 41 -14.85 -12.72 -14.83
CA ARG A 41 -14.83 -12.82 -13.36
C ARG A 41 -13.38 -12.86 -12.90
N ILE A 42 -12.96 -11.86 -12.15
CA ILE A 42 -11.59 -11.72 -11.66
C ILE A 42 -11.59 -11.92 -10.15
N TRP A 43 -10.86 -12.93 -9.67
CA TRP A 43 -10.51 -13.08 -8.25
C TRP A 43 -9.02 -12.83 -8.06
N SER A 44 -8.68 -11.81 -7.28
CA SER A 44 -7.30 -11.52 -6.93
C SER A 44 -7.19 -10.85 -5.57
N ASN A 45 -6.15 -11.22 -4.82
CA ASN A 45 -5.69 -10.55 -3.61
C ASN A 45 -4.40 -9.73 -3.85
N GLN A 46 -3.99 -9.57 -5.11
CA GLN A 46 -2.70 -8.98 -5.49
C GLN A 46 -2.86 -7.63 -6.19
N TYR A 47 -1.89 -6.75 -5.99
CA TYR A 47 -1.69 -5.58 -6.85
C TYR A 47 -0.88 -5.99 -8.10
N PHE A 48 -1.57 -6.38 -9.17
CA PHE A 48 -0.93 -6.96 -10.37
C PHE A 48 -0.61 -5.94 -11.49
N ALA A 49 -0.79 -4.64 -11.27
CA ALA A 49 -0.48 -3.63 -12.29
C ALA A 49 0.97 -3.70 -12.83
N PRO A 50 2.01 -3.98 -12.00
CA PRO A 50 3.37 -4.17 -12.51
C PRO A 50 3.51 -5.31 -13.51
N LEU A 51 2.64 -6.33 -13.45
CA LEU A 51 2.64 -7.42 -14.42
C LEU A 51 2.16 -6.96 -15.80
N LEU A 52 1.21 -6.01 -15.85
CA LEU A 52 0.71 -5.46 -17.10
C LEU A 52 1.79 -4.66 -17.85
N LEU A 53 2.76 -4.09 -17.13
CA LEU A 53 3.94 -3.43 -17.72
C LEU A 53 4.91 -4.42 -18.39
N LEU A 54 4.87 -5.70 -18.01
CA LEU A 54 5.69 -6.73 -18.63
C LEU A 54 5.12 -7.17 -19.99
N ASN A 55 3.84 -6.89 -20.25
CA ASN A 55 3.22 -7.24 -21.51
C ASN A 55 3.40 -6.09 -22.51
N PRO A 56 4.08 -6.29 -23.66
CA PRO A 56 4.36 -5.22 -24.61
C PRO A 56 3.09 -4.59 -25.21
N HIS A 57 1.98 -5.32 -25.26
CA HIS A 57 0.70 -4.80 -25.77
C HIS A 57 0.03 -3.84 -24.78
N HIS A 58 0.23 -4.03 -23.47
CA HIS A 58 -0.39 -3.23 -22.42
C HIS A 58 0.52 -2.14 -21.90
N ALA A 59 1.83 -2.38 -21.89
CA ALA A 59 2.77 -1.51 -21.22
C ALA A 59 2.72 -0.06 -21.71
N LEU A 60 2.57 0.18 -23.02
CA LEU A 60 2.43 1.55 -23.56
C LEU A 60 1.17 2.25 -23.06
N HIS A 61 0.05 1.53 -22.94
CA HIS A 61 -1.20 2.10 -22.41
C HIS A 61 -1.08 2.36 -20.92
N VAL A 62 -0.45 1.46 -20.17
CA VAL A 62 -0.23 1.59 -18.73
C VAL A 62 0.72 2.75 -18.42
N GLU A 63 1.78 2.92 -19.21
CA GLU A 63 2.69 4.06 -19.13
C GLU A 63 1.97 5.37 -19.48
N ALA A 64 1.19 5.40 -20.57
CA ALA A 64 0.39 6.58 -20.93
C ALA A 64 -0.65 6.94 -19.85
N MET A 65 -1.29 5.95 -19.22
CA MET A 65 -2.19 6.19 -18.08
C MET A 65 -1.44 6.79 -16.91
N ALA A 66 -0.25 6.27 -16.58
CA ALA A 66 0.56 6.82 -15.49
C ALA A 66 1.04 8.24 -15.77
N GLU A 67 1.36 8.55 -17.04
CA GLU A 67 1.70 9.91 -17.46
C GLU A 67 0.49 10.85 -17.35
N LEU A 68 -0.69 10.44 -17.81
CA LEU A 68 -1.91 11.23 -17.70
C LEU A 68 -2.31 11.49 -16.25
N LEU A 69 -2.20 10.47 -15.40
CA LEU A 69 -2.54 10.58 -13.99
C LEU A 69 -1.46 11.33 -13.18
N GLY A 70 -0.19 11.22 -13.60
CA GLY A 70 0.95 11.89 -12.97
C GLY A 70 1.08 13.37 -13.34
N ALA A 71 0.77 13.73 -14.58
CA ALA A 71 0.84 15.11 -15.09
C ALA A 71 -0.12 16.07 -14.37
N GLY A 72 -1.19 15.56 -13.74
CA GLY A 72 -2.11 16.36 -12.92
C GLY A 72 -1.65 16.61 -11.49
N SER A 73 -0.50 16.07 -11.05
CA SER A 73 -0.08 16.09 -9.64
C SER A 73 0.99 17.13 -9.28
N GLU A 74 1.29 18.07 -10.19
CA GLU A 74 2.28 19.15 -9.98
C GLU A 74 1.94 20.15 -8.84
N GLU A 75 0.78 20.01 -8.16
CA GLU A 75 0.33 20.97 -7.14
C GLU A 75 1.00 20.86 -5.75
N SER A 76 2.07 20.08 -5.53
CA SER A 76 2.79 20.08 -4.24
C SER A 76 4.17 20.73 -4.31
N SER A 77 4.15 22.06 -4.40
CA SER A 77 5.27 22.98 -4.57
C SER A 77 6.21 23.16 -3.36
N SER A 78 6.43 22.16 -2.49
CA SER A 78 7.29 22.40 -1.31
C SER A 78 8.27 21.31 -0.88
N GLY A 79 8.63 20.35 -1.74
CA GLY A 79 9.72 19.48 -1.35
C GLY A 79 10.10 18.43 -2.37
N GLY A 80 10.93 18.80 -3.35
CA GLY A 80 12.00 18.00 -3.95
C GLY A 80 11.73 16.53 -4.37
N GLY A 81 10.48 16.10 -4.40
CA GLY A 81 10.09 14.77 -4.83
C GLY A 81 10.25 14.71 -6.33
N VAL A 82 11.20 13.91 -6.80
CA VAL A 82 11.26 13.45 -8.19
C VAL A 82 9.84 13.10 -8.60
N GLY A 83 9.29 13.77 -9.61
CA GLY A 83 7.91 13.58 -10.07
C GLY A 83 7.66 12.13 -10.39
N GLU A 84 7.15 11.40 -9.40
CA GLU A 84 7.18 9.96 -9.46
C GLU A 84 5.93 9.48 -10.18
N ARG A 85 6.15 8.79 -11.31
CA ARG A 85 5.07 8.18 -12.07
C ARG A 85 4.53 7.00 -11.25
N SER A 86 3.39 7.20 -10.58
CA SER A 86 2.64 6.17 -9.88
C SER A 86 1.25 5.99 -10.50
N LEU A 87 0.82 4.74 -10.66
CA LEU A 87 -0.57 4.41 -10.99
C LEU A 87 -1.39 4.27 -9.71
N TRP A 88 -0.74 3.82 -8.65
CA TRP A 88 -1.40 3.46 -7.40
C TRP A 88 -2.01 4.67 -6.69
N THR A 89 -1.24 5.74 -6.48
CA THR A 89 -1.71 6.95 -5.78
C THR A 89 -2.97 7.58 -6.41
N PRO A 90 -2.99 7.93 -7.71
CA PRO A 90 -4.18 8.51 -8.32
C PRO A 90 -5.36 7.53 -8.34
N ALA A 91 -5.12 6.24 -8.61
CA ALA A 91 -6.16 5.23 -8.60
C ALA A 91 -6.80 5.09 -7.21
N ILE A 92 -6.00 4.91 -6.15
CA ILE A 92 -6.55 4.71 -4.80
C ILE A 92 -7.29 5.96 -4.31
N ARG A 93 -6.79 7.17 -4.61
CA ARG A 93 -7.50 8.42 -4.24
C ARG A 93 -8.84 8.57 -4.94
N SER A 94 -8.95 8.13 -6.20
CA SER A 94 -10.21 8.17 -6.94
C SER A 94 -11.22 7.13 -6.46
N MET A 95 -10.75 5.95 -6.05
CA MET A 95 -11.61 4.84 -5.65
C MET A 95 -11.99 4.88 -4.17
N TRP A 96 -11.16 5.46 -3.32
CA TRP A 96 -11.34 5.44 -1.86
C TRP A 96 -11.72 6.79 -1.29
N VAL A 97 -13.02 7.03 -1.33
CA VAL A 97 -13.68 8.13 -0.61
C VAL A 97 -14.51 7.52 0.52
N PRO A 98 -14.21 7.82 1.81
CA PRO A 98 -15.04 7.36 2.91
C PRO A 98 -16.49 7.85 2.76
N ARG A 99 -17.44 7.04 3.24
CA ARG A 99 -18.85 7.47 3.31
C ARG A 99 -18.98 8.76 4.13
N PRO A 100 -19.92 9.66 3.81
CA PRO A 100 -20.04 10.96 4.47
C PRO A 100 -20.06 10.89 6.01
N GLU A 101 -20.73 9.89 6.59
CA GLU A 101 -20.82 9.73 8.05
C GLU A 101 -19.45 9.41 8.67
N LEU A 102 -18.72 8.49 8.05
CA LEU A 102 -17.36 8.14 8.48
C LEU A 102 -16.41 9.32 8.25
N LEU A 103 -16.56 10.05 7.14
CA LEU A 103 -15.74 11.23 6.86
C LEU A 103 -15.94 12.33 7.91
N ALA A 104 -17.18 12.57 8.37
CA ALA A 104 -17.46 13.52 9.44
C ALA A 104 -16.80 13.10 10.76
N GLU A 105 -16.89 11.81 11.12
CA GLU A 105 -16.24 11.24 12.31
C GLU A 105 -14.71 11.43 12.25
N LEU A 106 -14.11 11.09 11.10
CA LEU A 106 -12.66 11.20 10.88
C LEU A 106 -12.18 12.66 10.88
N SER A 107 -12.95 13.57 10.31
CA SER A 107 -12.65 15.00 10.31
C SER A 107 -12.72 15.58 11.72
N GLY A 108 -13.74 15.19 12.50
CA GLY A 108 -13.84 15.56 13.91
C GLY A 108 -12.68 15.02 14.73
N PHE A 109 -12.25 13.78 14.48
CA PHE A 109 -11.06 13.20 15.11
C PHE A 109 -9.78 13.98 14.75
N ALA A 110 -9.56 14.25 13.46
CA ALA A 110 -8.40 14.99 12.99
C ALA A 110 -8.34 16.38 13.63
N THR A 111 -9.46 17.09 13.70
CA THR A 111 -9.57 18.42 14.33
C THR A 111 -9.22 18.36 15.83
N ARG A 112 -9.83 17.42 16.58
CA ARG A 112 -9.58 17.27 18.04
C ARG A 112 -8.11 17.01 18.36
N HIS A 113 -7.41 16.28 17.49
CA HIS A 113 -6.00 15.95 17.65
C HIS A 113 -5.07 16.84 16.82
N ARG A 114 -5.61 17.91 16.21
CA ARG A 114 -4.89 18.88 15.37
C ARG A 114 -4.11 18.27 14.20
N LEU A 115 -4.52 17.10 13.72
CA LEU A 115 -3.89 16.40 12.58
C LEU A 115 -4.14 17.10 11.23
N ASP A 116 -5.08 18.05 11.21
CA ASP A 116 -5.42 18.90 10.07
C ASP A 116 -4.50 20.13 9.94
N VAL A 117 -3.97 20.62 11.06
CA VAL A 117 -3.16 21.85 11.10
C VAL A 117 -1.71 21.65 11.56
N THR A 118 -1.38 20.50 12.16
CA THR A 118 -0.01 20.19 12.60
C THR A 118 0.60 19.06 11.76
N PRO A 119 1.86 19.21 11.30
CA PRO A 119 2.60 18.11 10.70
C PRO A 119 2.65 16.89 11.64
N PHE A 120 2.33 15.72 11.11
CA PHE A 120 2.41 14.46 11.84
C PHE A 120 2.98 13.36 10.94
N VAL A 121 3.55 12.35 11.58
CA VAL A 121 3.98 11.10 10.94
C VAL A 121 2.96 10.03 11.30
N ALA A 122 2.61 9.18 10.34
CA ALA A 122 1.75 8.04 10.55
C ALA A 122 2.57 6.75 10.59
N MET A 123 2.16 5.77 11.39
CA MET A 123 2.82 4.46 11.47
C MET A 123 1.80 3.33 11.55
N HIS A 124 2.01 2.29 10.75
CA HIS A 124 1.24 1.05 10.83
C HIS A 124 2.07 -0.13 11.33
N VAL A 125 1.76 -0.60 12.54
CA VAL A 125 2.38 -1.79 13.14
C VAL A 125 1.44 -3.00 13.01
N ARG A 126 1.74 -3.87 12.03
CA ARG A 126 0.92 -5.04 11.66
C ARG A 126 0.98 -6.21 12.65
N MET A 127 1.99 -6.26 13.51
CA MET A 127 2.31 -7.46 14.30
C MET A 127 2.68 -7.11 15.74
N PRO A 128 2.59 -8.05 16.71
CA PRO A 128 3.12 -7.80 18.04
C PRO A 128 4.65 -7.71 17.97
N LEU A 129 5.23 -6.67 18.59
CA LEU A 129 6.67 -6.46 18.60
C LEU A 129 7.25 -6.85 19.97
N LYS A 130 8.43 -7.47 19.96
CA LYS A 130 9.24 -7.68 21.18
C LYS A 130 9.89 -6.37 21.62
N ALA A 131 10.36 -6.30 22.88
CA ALA A 131 11.00 -5.10 23.45
C ALA A 131 12.11 -4.51 22.56
N LYS A 132 13.08 -5.32 22.13
CA LYS A 132 14.18 -4.88 21.26
C LYS A 132 13.70 -4.38 19.88
N GLN A 133 12.72 -5.05 19.30
CA GLN A 133 12.12 -4.63 18.02
C GLN A 133 11.38 -3.30 18.20
N MET A 134 10.68 -3.14 19.33
CA MET A 134 9.98 -1.92 19.65
C MET A 134 10.92 -0.73 19.86
N GLU A 135 12.07 -0.94 20.50
CA GLU A 135 13.10 0.09 20.65
C GLU A 135 13.59 0.58 19.27
N ASN A 136 13.84 -0.34 18.33
CA ASN A 136 14.23 0.00 16.97
C ASN A 136 13.13 0.77 16.22
N VAL A 137 11.86 0.34 16.35
CA VAL A 137 10.71 1.04 15.76
C VAL A 137 10.53 2.43 16.36
N ALA A 138 10.63 2.57 17.69
CA ALA A 138 10.50 3.84 18.38
C ALA A 138 11.63 4.81 17.99
N ARG A 139 12.86 4.32 17.85
CA ARG A 139 13.98 5.12 17.34
C ARG A 139 13.73 5.62 15.93
N CYS A 140 13.34 4.73 15.01
CA CYS A 140 12.95 5.11 13.64
C CYS A 140 11.82 6.14 13.65
N ALA A 141 10.81 5.99 14.52
CA ALA A 141 9.71 6.96 14.66
C ALA A 141 10.20 8.35 15.04
N ARG A 142 11.10 8.44 16.03
CA ARG A 142 11.69 9.71 16.47
C ARG A 142 12.50 10.39 15.37
N GLU A 143 13.31 9.61 14.65
CA GLU A 143 14.10 10.11 13.52
C GLU A 143 13.19 10.69 12.42
N ARG A 144 12.11 9.97 12.07
CA ARG A 144 11.15 10.46 11.06
C ARG A 144 10.33 11.65 11.53
N LEU A 145 9.91 11.69 12.79
CA LEU A 145 9.25 12.85 13.39
C LEU A 145 10.15 14.09 13.30
N ALA A 146 11.42 13.97 13.69
CA ALA A 146 12.40 15.04 13.58
C ALA A 146 12.61 15.49 12.12
N ALA A 147 12.79 14.54 11.19
CA ALA A 147 12.97 14.82 9.75
C ALA A 147 11.73 15.43 9.06
N ASN A 148 10.58 15.43 9.72
CA ASN A 148 9.33 16.01 9.25
C ASN A 148 8.91 17.27 10.03
N ASN A 149 9.73 17.73 10.98
CA ASN A 149 9.36 18.79 11.94
C ASN A 149 7.97 18.52 12.57
N ALA A 150 7.75 17.27 12.96
CA ALA A 150 6.49 16.77 13.51
C ALA A 150 6.68 16.35 14.97
N SER A 151 5.70 16.69 15.81
CA SER A 151 5.69 16.31 17.24
C SER A 151 4.67 15.21 17.55
N THR A 152 3.93 14.75 16.54
CA THR A 152 2.80 13.82 16.71
C THR A 152 3.01 12.59 15.84
N LEU A 153 2.95 11.41 16.45
CA LEU A 153 2.85 10.13 15.78
C LEU A 153 1.40 9.64 15.80
N PHE A 154 0.79 9.43 14.63
CA PHE A 154 -0.45 8.67 14.50
C PHE A 154 -0.12 7.18 14.37
N LEU A 155 -0.70 6.32 15.21
CA LEU A 155 -0.42 4.89 15.24
C LEU A 155 -1.66 4.05 14.90
N ALA A 156 -1.57 3.30 13.81
CA ALA A 156 -2.48 2.23 13.45
C ALA A 156 -1.91 0.88 13.87
N THR A 157 -2.57 0.18 14.79
CA THR A 157 -2.17 -1.18 15.21
C THR A 157 -3.32 -1.92 15.88
N LEU A 158 -3.37 -3.24 15.69
CA LEU A 158 -4.28 -4.16 16.38
C LEU A 158 -3.75 -4.61 17.75
N PHE A 159 -2.53 -4.20 18.15
CA PHE A 159 -1.88 -4.74 19.34
C PHE A 159 -1.78 -3.66 20.42
N GLY A 160 -2.60 -3.78 21.47
CA GLY A 160 -2.58 -2.85 22.61
C GLY A 160 -1.22 -2.79 23.32
N ALA A 161 -0.46 -3.88 23.34
CA ALA A 161 0.91 -3.90 23.87
C ALA A 161 1.84 -2.94 23.12
N ASN A 162 1.77 -2.93 21.77
CA ASN A 162 2.57 -2.03 20.96
C ASN A 162 2.25 -0.55 21.27
N ARG A 163 0.96 -0.23 21.46
CA ARG A 163 0.54 1.13 21.82
C ARG A 163 1.15 1.58 23.15
N ARG A 164 1.11 0.74 24.18
CA ARG A 164 1.66 1.07 25.50
C ARG A 164 3.17 1.30 25.43
N MET A 165 3.90 0.41 24.76
CA MET A 165 5.35 0.51 24.67
C MET A 165 5.80 1.72 23.84
N LEU A 166 5.14 2.01 22.70
CA LEU A 166 5.41 3.23 21.94
C LEU A 166 5.05 4.49 22.72
N LYS A 167 3.92 4.49 23.42
CA LYS A 167 3.50 5.64 24.24
C LYS A 167 4.56 5.97 25.28
N GLN A 168 5.05 4.95 26.00
CA GLN A 168 6.11 5.11 26.99
C GLN A 168 7.37 5.70 26.33
N SER A 169 7.89 5.06 25.29
CA SER A 169 9.14 5.47 24.63
C SER A 169 9.07 6.86 23.97
N LEU A 170 7.90 7.30 23.50
CA LEU A 170 7.73 8.63 22.90
C LEU A 170 7.49 9.72 23.96
N SER A 171 6.80 9.39 25.05
CA SER A 171 6.54 10.35 26.13
C SER A 171 7.81 10.84 26.83
N GLU A 172 8.81 9.97 26.94
CA GLU A 172 10.15 10.30 27.45
C GLU A 172 10.87 11.36 26.60
N SER A 173 10.46 11.52 25.33
CA SER A 173 10.98 12.51 24.38
C SER A 173 10.06 13.71 24.16
N GLY A 174 8.96 13.84 24.92
CA GLY A 174 7.97 14.92 24.75
C GLY A 174 7.14 14.81 23.47
N LEU A 175 7.12 13.65 22.81
CA LEU A 175 6.38 13.42 21.56
C LEU A 175 4.98 12.87 21.85
N ALA A 176 3.99 13.33 21.09
CA ALA A 176 2.61 12.89 21.24
C ALA A 176 2.35 11.60 20.45
N LEU A 177 1.59 10.67 21.04
CA LEU A 177 1.06 9.48 20.37
C LEU A 177 -0.47 9.58 20.30
N VAL A 178 -1.01 9.51 19.08
CA VAL A 178 -2.45 9.56 18.79
C VAL A 178 -2.86 8.28 18.05
N TRP A 179 -4.07 7.79 18.29
CA TRP A 179 -4.66 6.65 17.59
C TRP A 179 -6.17 6.77 17.56
N PHE A 180 -6.83 6.23 16.53
CA PHE A 180 -8.28 6.34 16.37
C PHE A 180 -9.07 5.43 17.33
N GLY A 181 -8.53 4.26 17.67
CA GLY A 181 -9.05 3.42 18.76
C GLY A 181 -9.91 2.25 18.32
N ARG A 182 -10.72 2.39 17.27
CA ARG A 182 -11.74 1.39 16.87
C ARG A 182 -11.17 0.05 16.42
N THR A 183 -9.92 0.01 15.96
CA THR A 183 -9.25 -1.21 15.48
C THR A 183 -8.99 -2.25 16.58
N LEU A 184 -8.94 -1.88 17.87
CA LEU A 184 -8.78 -2.85 18.96
C LEU A 184 -10.10 -3.49 19.40
N GLU A 185 -11.21 -2.80 19.15
CA GLU A 185 -12.52 -3.16 19.68
C GLU A 185 -13.32 -4.00 18.69
N ALA A 186 -12.95 -3.96 17.41
CA ALA A 186 -13.63 -4.70 16.37
C ALA A 186 -13.02 -6.10 16.17
N GLN A 187 -13.89 -7.11 16.06
CA GLN A 187 -13.48 -8.44 15.60
C GLN A 187 -12.92 -8.34 14.18
N ALA A 188 -11.83 -9.07 13.92
CA ALA A 188 -11.30 -9.28 12.58
C ALA A 188 -12.43 -9.78 11.66
N GLU A 189 -12.47 -9.27 10.42
CA GLU A 189 -13.47 -9.62 9.39
C GLU A 189 -14.91 -9.14 9.62
N SER A 190 -15.18 -8.37 10.67
CA SER A 190 -16.46 -7.68 10.82
C SER A 190 -16.55 -6.40 9.97
N LYS A 191 -17.77 -5.95 9.64
CA LYS A 191 -17.99 -4.62 9.04
C LYS A 191 -17.36 -3.52 9.89
N ALA A 192 -17.51 -3.60 11.21
CA ALA A 192 -16.91 -2.64 12.14
C ALA A 192 -15.38 -2.64 12.08
N GLY A 193 -14.76 -3.82 11.93
CA GLY A 193 -13.31 -3.96 11.76
C GLY A 193 -12.83 -3.39 10.43
N SER A 194 -13.61 -3.57 9.36
CA SER A 194 -13.34 -2.99 8.05
C SER A 194 -13.44 -1.46 8.08
N ASP A 195 -14.51 -0.91 8.69
CA ASP A 195 -14.68 0.54 8.85
C ASP A 195 -13.54 1.14 9.70
N ALA A 196 -13.08 0.45 10.74
CA ALA A 196 -11.96 0.88 11.57
C ALA A 196 -10.62 0.87 10.80
N ALA A 197 -10.37 -0.17 10.00
CA ALA A 197 -9.18 -0.25 9.16
C ALA A 197 -9.18 0.86 8.09
N LEU A 198 -10.33 1.10 7.46
CA LEU A 198 -10.51 2.19 6.48
C LEU A 198 -10.26 3.57 7.12
N ALA A 199 -10.78 3.78 8.33
CA ALA A 199 -10.54 4.99 9.10
C ALA A 199 -9.04 5.22 9.37
N ASP A 200 -8.34 4.19 9.85
CA ASP A 200 -6.90 4.27 10.10
C ASP A 200 -6.14 4.58 8.80
N MET A 201 -6.43 3.89 7.69
CA MET A 201 -5.77 4.16 6.39
C MET A 201 -6.03 5.59 5.89
N TRP A 202 -7.25 6.10 6.03
CA TRP A 202 -7.60 7.47 5.64
C TRP A 202 -6.86 8.52 6.48
N LEU A 203 -6.80 8.33 7.81
CA LEU A 203 -6.07 9.24 8.70
C LEU A 203 -4.56 9.20 8.42
N MET A 204 -4.00 8.01 8.17
CA MET A 204 -2.60 7.86 7.76
C MET A 204 -2.31 8.54 6.41
N GLY A 205 -3.27 8.51 5.47
CA GLY A 205 -3.20 9.19 4.19
C GLY A 205 -3.11 10.72 4.28
N ARG A 206 -3.24 11.33 5.47
CA ARG A 206 -3.06 12.77 5.68
C ARG A 206 -1.71 13.15 6.28
N ALA A 207 -0.89 12.15 6.63
CA ALA A 207 0.40 12.38 7.26
C ALA A 207 1.40 13.00 6.27
N ARG A 208 2.39 13.72 6.81
CA ARG A 208 3.56 14.16 6.01
C ARG A 208 4.38 12.99 5.52
N GLU A 209 4.36 11.91 6.30
CA GLU A 209 5.04 10.68 5.98
C GLU A 209 4.31 9.48 6.58
N VAL A 210 4.32 8.38 5.84
CA VAL A 210 3.75 7.11 6.27
C VAL A 210 4.86 6.08 6.52
N MET A 211 4.98 5.63 7.76
CA MET A 211 5.84 4.52 8.15
C MET A 211 5.08 3.20 8.00
N VAL A 212 5.56 2.33 7.13
CA VAL A 212 4.90 1.08 6.76
C VAL A 212 5.76 -0.12 7.12
N ASN A 213 5.15 -1.11 7.77
CA ASN A 213 5.79 -2.41 7.95
C ASN A 213 5.96 -3.11 6.58
N ALA A 214 7.12 -3.68 6.31
CA ALA A 214 7.44 -4.32 5.04
C ALA A 214 6.46 -5.47 4.70
N GLY A 215 5.96 -5.48 3.45
CA GLY A 215 4.97 -6.47 3.00
C GLY A 215 3.52 -6.18 3.41
N SER A 216 3.24 -5.12 4.17
CA SER A 216 1.86 -4.82 4.59
C SER A 216 1.06 -4.11 3.49
N THR A 217 0.05 -4.78 2.92
CA THR A 217 -0.89 -4.18 1.95
C THR A 217 -1.65 -2.99 2.52
N PHE A 218 -2.02 -3.04 3.81
CA PHE A 218 -2.56 -1.89 4.55
C PHE A 218 -1.64 -0.66 4.47
N GLY A 219 -0.31 -0.90 4.52
CA GLY A 219 0.68 0.17 4.43
C GLY A 219 0.76 0.75 3.03
N TYR A 220 0.76 -0.08 1.99
CA TYR A 220 0.77 0.39 0.59
C TYR A 220 -0.43 1.26 0.27
N VAL A 221 -1.59 0.90 0.81
CA VAL A 221 -2.80 1.69 0.67
C VAL A 221 -2.67 3.05 1.36
N ALA A 222 -2.29 3.07 2.65
CA ALA A 222 -2.10 4.32 3.39
C ALA A 222 -1.06 5.24 2.73
N GLN A 223 0.03 4.66 2.22
CA GLN A 223 1.04 5.35 1.43
C GLN A 223 0.49 5.90 0.11
N GLY A 224 -0.29 5.10 -0.62
CA GLY A 224 -0.91 5.53 -1.88
C GLY A 224 -1.86 6.71 -1.66
N LEU A 225 -2.65 6.67 -0.58
CA LEU A 225 -3.53 7.77 -0.18
C LEU A 225 -2.74 9.03 0.17
N SER A 226 -1.64 8.90 0.92
CA SER A 226 -0.79 10.05 1.26
C SER A 226 -0.15 10.68 0.03
N GLY A 227 0.18 9.86 -0.99
CA GLY A 227 0.91 10.32 -2.17
C GLY A 227 2.24 11.00 -1.83
N GLY A 228 2.71 10.82 -0.59
CA GLY A 228 3.85 11.51 -0.01
C GLY A 228 4.96 10.53 0.33
N ARG A 229 5.90 11.00 1.15
CA ARG A 229 7.03 10.17 1.60
C ARG A 229 6.52 8.97 2.38
N ALA A 230 7.24 7.87 2.25
CA ALA A 230 7.05 6.73 3.12
C ALA A 230 8.39 6.17 3.58
N THR A 231 8.37 5.57 4.75
CA THR A 231 9.51 4.86 5.31
C THR A 231 9.08 3.43 5.60
N ARG A 232 9.86 2.49 5.08
CA ARG A 232 9.71 1.07 5.38
C ARG A 232 10.46 0.74 6.65
N TYR A 233 9.91 -0.19 7.43
CA TYR A 233 10.62 -0.81 8.55
C TYR A 233 10.24 -2.28 8.75
N GLY A 234 11.15 -3.02 9.38
CA GLY A 234 11.03 -4.44 9.66
C GLY A 234 11.19 -5.35 8.44
N GLY A 235 11.25 -6.66 8.70
CA GLY A 235 11.27 -7.69 7.67
C GLY A 235 9.89 -7.92 7.03
N THR A 236 9.88 -8.51 5.83
CA THR A 236 8.65 -8.81 5.11
C THR A 236 7.79 -9.86 5.80
N HIS A 237 6.49 -9.59 5.88
CA HIS A 237 5.49 -10.62 6.14
C HIS A 237 5.23 -11.40 4.85
N THR A 238 5.67 -12.66 4.77
CA THR A 238 4.99 -13.61 3.89
C THR A 238 3.80 -14.19 4.65
N SER A 239 2.73 -14.53 3.94
CA SER A 239 1.40 -14.87 4.50
C SER A 239 1.36 -16.06 5.47
N SER A 240 2.48 -16.76 5.72
CA SER A 240 2.54 -17.90 6.63
C SER A 240 3.73 -17.91 7.60
N GLN A 241 4.77 -17.10 7.41
CA GLN A 241 5.95 -17.10 8.29
C GLN A 241 6.59 -15.71 8.38
N PHE A 242 6.61 -15.16 9.59
CA PHE A 242 7.43 -13.98 9.89
C PHE A 242 8.85 -14.43 10.24
N VAL A 243 9.84 -14.08 9.43
CA VAL A 243 11.24 -14.53 9.60
C VAL A 243 12.21 -13.36 9.85
N GLY A 244 11.77 -12.10 9.87
CA GLY A 244 12.70 -10.96 9.98
C GLY A 244 12.64 -10.23 11.32
N ASP A 245 13.73 -10.20 12.08
CA ASP A 245 13.86 -9.22 13.17
C ASP A 245 13.82 -7.79 12.61
N VAL A 246 13.22 -6.85 13.34
CA VAL A 246 13.40 -5.41 13.04
C VAL A 246 14.81 -5.04 13.47
N GLY A 247 15.73 -5.00 12.51
CA GLY A 247 17.12 -4.63 12.70
C GLY A 247 17.31 -3.13 12.90
N PRO A 248 18.50 -2.71 13.38
CA PRO A 248 18.80 -1.29 13.59
C PRO A 248 18.90 -0.49 12.28
N ASN A 249 18.98 -1.13 11.12
CA ASN A 249 19.13 -0.47 9.81
C ASN A 249 17.89 -0.64 8.93
N ASP A 250 16.75 -1.00 9.54
CA ASP A 250 15.52 -1.31 8.82
C ASP A 250 14.68 -0.08 8.52
N CYS A 251 15.01 1.09 9.07
CA CYS A 251 14.34 2.36 8.79
C CYS A 251 14.83 2.92 7.45
N ARG A 252 14.09 2.70 6.36
CA ARG A 252 14.53 3.12 5.01
C ARG A 252 13.46 3.88 4.26
N ASP A 253 13.86 4.93 3.57
CA ASP A 253 12.97 5.63 2.66
C ASP A 253 12.47 4.68 1.56
N VAL A 254 11.18 4.75 1.30
CA VAL A 254 10.58 4.12 0.14
C VAL A 254 10.66 5.13 -0.99
N GLY A 255 11.53 4.85 -1.97
CA GLY A 255 11.67 5.70 -3.16
C GLY A 255 10.49 5.60 -4.12
N THR A 256 9.35 5.06 -3.67
CA THR A 256 8.15 4.91 -4.49
C THR A 256 6.83 4.91 -3.74
N THR A 257 5.80 5.61 -4.24
CA THR A 257 4.41 5.46 -3.73
C THR A 257 3.68 4.25 -4.29
N GLU A 258 4.27 3.55 -5.26
CA GLU A 258 3.66 2.40 -5.91
C GLU A 258 3.56 1.19 -4.97
N ALA A 259 2.39 0.54 -4.97
CA ALA A 259 2.20 -0.69 -4.21
C ALA A 259 3.07 -1.84 -4.78
N SER A 260 3.54 -2.73 -3.91
CA SER A 260 4.36 -3.86 -4.33
C SER A 260 3.51 -5.02 -4.85
N PHE A 261 3.94 -5.63 -5.96
CA PHE A 261 3.40 -6.91 -6.43
C PHE A 261 4.22 -8.07 -5.84
N HIS A 262 3.67 -8.76 -4.83
CA HIS A 262 4.42 -9.79 -4.07
C HIS A 262 4.80 -11.02 -4.90
N LEU A 263 4.05 -11.31 -5.96
CA LEU A 263 4.28 -12.46 -6.82
C LEU A 263 5.12 -12.12 -8.07
N LEU A 264 5.64 -10.89 -8.19
CA LEU A 264 6.43 -10.49 -9.35
C LEU A 264 7.67 -11.39 -9.58
N PRO A 265 8.51 -11.68 -8.56
CA PRO A 265 9.67 -12.55 -8.76
C PRO A 265 9.28 -13.99 -9.17
N GLN A 266 8.15 -14.48 -8.69
CA GLN A 266 7.62 -15.80 -9.02
C GLN A 266 7.15 -15.81 -10.49
N ALA A 267 6.38 -14.81 -10.90
CA ALA A 267 5.90 -14.66 -12.28
C ALA A 267 7.05 -14.57 -13.29
N THR A 268 8.09 -13.80 -12.98
CA THR A 268 9.27 -13.69 -13.87
C THR A 268 10.10 -14.97 -13.90
N ARG A 269 10.22 -15.72 -12.80
CA ARG A 269 10.87 -17.05 -12.83
C ARG A 269 10.08 -18.08 -13.63
N ALA A 270 8.75 -18.07 -13.53
CA ALA A 270 7.88 -19.05 -14.18
C ALA A 270 7.79 -18.89 -15.71
N SER A 271 7.98 -17.68 -16.25
CA SER A 271 7.70 -17.39 -17.67
C SER A 271 8.84 -16.67 -18.39
N THR A 272 9.32 -17.26 -19.50
CA THR A 272 10.30 -16.63 -20.40
C THR A 272 9.80 -15.30 -20.97
N ALA A 273 8.50 -15.21 -21.24
CA ALA A 273 7.86 -13.99 -21.70
C ALA A 273 7.84 -12.91 -20.61
N CYS A 274 7.50 -13.26 -19.36
CA CYS A 274 7.59 -12.31 -18.25
C CYS A 274 9.03 -11.80 -18.06
N ARG A 275 10.06 -12.66 -18.22
CA ARG A 275 11.47 -12.20 -18.17
C ARG A 275 11.83 -11.25 -19.31
N ALA A 276 11.33 -11.51 -20.51
CA ALA A 276 11.54 -10.62 -21.65
C ALA A 276 10.87 -9.26 -21.40
N GLY A 277 9.62 -9.29 -20.91
CA GLY A 277 8.89 -8.12 -20.46
C GLY A 277 9.61 -7.33 -19.37
N GLU A 278 10.16 -8.00 -18.36
CA GLU A 278 10.97 -7.37 -17.30
C GLU A 278 12.19 -6.65 -17.88
N ARG A 279 12.95 -7.30 -18.77
CA ARG A 279 14.11 -6.65 -19.40
C ARG A 279 13.70 -5.42 -20.19
N GLU A 280 12.58 -5.49 -20.89
CA GLU A 280 12.04 -4.37 -21.68
C GLU A 280 11.50 -3.24 -20.79
N ALA A 281 10.82 -3.55 -19.68
CA ALA A 281 10.37 -2.57 -18.71
C ALA A 281 11.57 -1.84 -18.03
N ARG A 282 12.65 -2.58 -17.73
CA ARG A 282 13.92 -1.99 -17.24
C ARG A 282 14.57 -1.09 -18.29
N ARG A 283 14.61 -1.52 -19.56
CA ARG A 283 15.18 -0.73 -20.67
C ARG A 283 14.46 0.59 -20.88
N ARG A 284 13.13 0.60 -20.68
CA ARG A 284 12.29 1.81 -20.74
C ARG A 284 12.41 2.70 -19.50
N SER A 285 13.20 2.32 -18.50
CA SER A 285 13.32 3.02 -17.22
C SER A 285 11.97 3.29 -16.56
N SER A 286 11.02 2.36 -16.69
CA SER A 286 9.69 2.52 -16.13
C SER A 286 9.78 2.62 -14.60
N ALA A 287 9.54 3.81 -14.05
CA ALA A 287 9.59 4.06 -12.61
C ALA A 287 8.63 3.12 -11.84
N LEU A 288 7.47 2.83 -12.45
CA LEU A 288 6.48 1.85 -12.00
C LEU A 288 7.02 0.42 -11.91
N TYR A 289 7.98 0.07 -12.77
CA TYR A 289 8.62 -1.23 -12.70
C TYR A 289 9.72 -1.26 -11.65
N ALA A 290 10.56 -0.22 -11.59
CA ALA A 290 11.64 -0.11 -10.61
C ALA A 290 11.13 -0.24 -9.18
N SER A 291 10.01 0.42 -8.87
CA SER A 291 9.31 0.37 -7.58
C SER A 291 8.87 -1.03 -7.15
N SER A 292 8.40 -1.82 -8.11
CA SER A 292 7.92 -3.19 -7.88
C SER A 292 9.05 -4.22 -7.65
N THR A 293 10.29 -3.88 -8.01
CA THR A 293 11.46 -4.78 -7.93
C THR A 293 12.41 -4.51 -6.77
N VAL A 294 12.13 -3.52 -5.91
CA VAL A 294 12.93 -3.27 -4.72
C VAL A 294 12.92 -4.55 -3.89
N LYS A 295 14.08 -5.23 -3.86
CA LYS A 295 14.26 -6.52 -3.17
C LYS A 295 13.74 -6.40 -1.74
N HIS A 296 12.74 -7.22 -1.45
CA HIS A 296 12.22 -7.52 -0.12
C HIS A 296 13.27 -8.26 0.70
#